data_AF-A0A7K4Y573-F1
#
_entry.id   AF-A0A7K4Y573-F1
#
_cell.length_a   1.000
_cell.length_b   1.000
_cell.length_c   1.000
_cell.angle_alpha   90.00
_cell.angle_beta   90.00
_cell.angle_gamma   90.00
#
_symmetry.space_group_name_H-M   'P 1'
#
loop_
_entity.id
_entity.type
_entity.pdbx_description
1 polymer ?
#
loop_
_entity_poly.entity_id
_entity_poly.type
_entity_poly.pdbx_seq_one_letter_code
_entity_poly.pdbx_strand_id
1 'polypeptide(L)'
;KEEEDEADVAGRFLRLEREQSEQLRALPPFGAPVSHVYHPLDYAWEPHCDFVRRYCRGPKRVLFLGMNPGPFGMAQTGVPFGEVWHVREWLRVTGGVTKPPAEHPERPVLGLSCRRAEVS
;
A
#
# COMPACT_ATOMS: atom_id res chain seq x y z
N LYS A 1 -8.83 18.66 16.30
CA LYS A 1 -8.96 17.20 16.08
C LYS A 1 -8.48 16.81 14.68
N GLU A 2 -9.07 17.32 13.60
CA GLU A 2 -8.49 17.15 12.24
C GLU A 2 -7.12 17.84 12.08
N GLU A 3 -6.93 19.03 12.65
CA GLU A 3 -5.62 19.73 12.65
C GLU A 3 -4.54 19.03 13.50
N GLU A 4 -4.93 18.23 14.51
CA GLU A 4 -3.97 17.45 15.33
C GLU A 4 -3.55 16.16 14.61
N ASP A 5 -4.48 15.52 13.89
CA ASP A 5 -4.20 14.36 13.04
C ASP A 5 -3.29 14.71 11.84
N GLU A 6 -3.28 15.97 11.39
CA GLU A 6 -2.39 16.46 10.34
C GLU A 6 -0.98 16.83 10.82
N ALA A 7 -0.82 17.09 12.13
CA ALA A 7 0.45 17.51 12.71
C ALA A 7 1.34 16.32 13.13
N ASP A 8 0.75 15.15 13.33
CA ASP A 8 1.49 13.97 13.75
C ASP A 8 2.35 13.35 12.62
N VAL A 9 3.29 12.49 13.00
CA VAL A 9 4.24 11.89 12.04
C VAL A 9 3.52 10.99 11.03
N ALA A 10 2.41 10.35 11.41
CA ALA A 10 1.64 9.46 10.54
C ALA A 10 0.86 10.26 9.49
N GLY A 11 0.17 11.33 9.89
CA GLY A 11 -0.56 12.23 9.00
C GLY A 11 0.38 12.88 7.97
N ARG A 12 1.54 13.36 8.42
CA ARG A 12 2.57 13.88 7.52
C ARG A 12 3.10 12.83 6.54
N PHE A 13 3.33 11.59 7.00
CA PHE A 13 3.80 10.49 6.14
C PHE A 13 2.76 10.16 5.05
N LEU A 14 1.49 10.00 5.43
CA LEU A 14 0.40 9.72 4.51
C LEU A 14 0.19 10.87 3.50
N ARG A 15 0.39 12.12 3.91
CA ARG A 15 0.33 13.27 3.00
C ARG A 15 1.42 13.19 1.94
N LEU A 16 2.67 12.92 2.35
CA LEU A 16 3.80 12.76 1.42
C LEU A 16 3.55 11.62 0.42
N GLU A 17 2.98 10.51 0.86
CA GLU A 17 2.61 9.40 -0.03
C GLU A 17 1.51 9.77 -1.02
N ARG A 18 0.51 10.58 -0.61
CA ARG A 18 -0.51 11.12 -1.51
C ARG A 18 0.07 12.08 -2.55
N GLU A 19 0.93 13.00 -2.13
CA GLU A 19 1.61 13.93 -3.03
C GLU A 19 2.49 13.18 -4.05
N GLN A 20 3.25 12.17 -3.61
CA GLN A 20 4.01 11.29 -4.50
C GLN A 20 3.08 10.52 -5.45
N SER A 21 1.99 9.97 -4.93
CA SER A 21 0.98 9.24 -5.70
C SER A 21 0.40 10.10 -6.83
N GLU A 22 0.13 11.38 -6.56
CA GLU A 22 -0.31 12.34 -7.58
C GLU A 22 0.74 12.59 -8.66
N GLN A 23 2.01 12.75 -8.26
CA GLN A 23 3.13 12.91 -9.20
C GLN A 23 3.31 11.67 -10.09
N LEU A 24 3.20 10.47 -9.53
CA LEU A 24 3.30 9.22 -10.29
C LEU A 24 2.14 9.06 -11.29
N ARG A 25 0.93 9.45 -10.91
CA ARG A 25 -0.24 9.43 -11.81
C ARG A 25 -0.13 10.43 -12.96
N ALA A 26 0.62 11.51 -12.78
CA ALA A 26 0.87 12.51 -13.81
C ALA A 26 1.94 12.09 -14.84
N LEU A 27 2.62 10.95 -14.64
CA LEU A 27 3.57 10.44 -15.61
C LEU A 27 2.88 10.10 -16.95
N PRO A 28 3.57 10.29 -18.09
CA PRO A 28 3.05 9.86 -19.38
C PRO A 28 2.88 8.33 -19.41
N PRO A 29 2.05 7.80 -20.33
CA PRO A 29 1.90 6.36 -20.49
C PRO A 29 3.25 5.66 -20.71
N PHE A 30 3.50 4.58 -19.97
CA PHE A 30 4.80 3.88 -19.96
C PHE A 30 5.17 3.22 -21.30
N GLY A 31 4.20 2.96 -22.18
CA GLY A 31 4.44 2.29 -23.46
C GLY A 31 4.90 0.83 -23.31
N ALA A 32 5.13 0.16 -24.43
CA ALA A 32 5.63 -1.22 -24.42
C ALA A 32 7.02 -1.31 -23.74
N PRO A 33 7.32 -2.38 -22.97
CA PRO A 33 6.52 -3.58 -22.77
C PRO A 33 5.52 -3.52 -21.60
N VAL A 34 5.32 -2.35 -20.99
CA VAL A 34 4.42 -2.20 -19.83
C VAL A 34 2.96 -2.26 -20.30
N SER A 35 2.25 -3.31 -19.90
CA SER A 35 0.84 -3.51 -20.24
C SER A 35 -0.13 -3.12 -19.11
N HIS A 36 0.32 -3.20 -17.85
CA HIS A 36 -0.49 -2.94 -16.67
C HIS A 36 0.34 -2.20 -15.62
N VAL A 37 -0.29 -1.24 -14.94
CA VAL A 37 0.32 -0.50 -13.83
C VAL A 37 -0.63 -0.58 -12.65
N TYR A 38 -0.16 -1.16 -11.55
CA TYR A 38 -0.94 -1.26 -10.33
C TYR A 38 -0.37 -0.28 -9.33
N HIS A 39 -1.28 0.46 -8.68
CA HIS A 39 -0.92 1.42 -7.66
C HIS A 39 -1.67 1.11 -6.36
N PRO A 40 -1.07 0.29 -5.46
CA PRO A 40 -1.77 -0.19 -4.26
C PRO A 40 -2.19 0.92 -3.31
N LEU A 41 -1.51 2.08 -3.33
CA LEU A 41 -1.90 3.23 -2.52
C LEU A 41 -3.20 3.88 -3.00
N ASP A 42 -3.74 3.52 -4.16
CA ASP A 42 -5.08 3.92 -4.58
C ASP A 42 -6.14 2.93 -4.11
N TYR A 43 -5.98 1.65 -4.44
CA TYR A 43 -7.03 0.63 -4.22
C TYR A 43 -6.95 -0.08 -2.86
N ALA A 44 -5.82 -0.01 -2.16
CA ALA A 44 -5.61 -0.56 -0.81
C ALA A 44 -5.25 0.54 0.21
N TRP A 45 -5.77 1.76 -0.01
CA TRP A 45 -5.47 2.92 0.82
C TRP A 45 -5.94 2.76 2.28
N GLU A 46 -7.10 2.13 2.50
CA GLU A 46 -7.65 1.94 3.84
C GLU A 46 -6.73 1.08 4.74
N PRO A 47 -6.34 -0.16 4.35
CA PRO A 47 -5.41 -0.94 5.17
C PRO A 47 -4.02 -0.29 5.26
N HIS A 48 -3.56 0.41 4.23
CA HIS A 48 -2.32 1.17 4.30
C HIS A 48 -2.39 2.29 5.36
N CYS A 49 -3.48 3.06 5.39
CA CYS A 49 -3.75 4.07 6.42
C CYS A 49 -3.77 3.48 7.83
N ASP A 50 -4.46 2.35 8.04
CA ASP A 50 -4.51 1.68 9.34
C ASP A 50 -3.10 1.24 9.77
N PHE A 51 -2.31 0.67 8.86
CA PHE A 51 -0.91 0.32 9.12
C PHE A 51 -0.07 1.53 9.56
N VAL A 52 -0.08 2.62 8.79
CA VAL A 52 0.72 3.81 9.09
C VAL A 52 0.29 4.45 10.41
N ARG A 53 -1.01 4.65 10.65
CA ARG A 53 -1.50 5.23 11.92
C ARG A 53 -1.22 4.34 13.12
N ARG A 54 -1.22 3.01 12.93
CA ARG A 54 -0.91 2.05 13.99
C ARG A 54 0.55 2.07 14.39
N TYR A 55 1.48 2.15 13.42
CA TYR A 55 2.91 1.92 13.67
C TYR A 55 3.80 3.16 13.55
N CYS A 56 3.34 4.24 12.90
CA CYS A 56 4.09 5.49 12.69
C CYS A 56 3.78 6.58 13.73
N ARG A 57 3.62 6.20 15.01
CA ARG A 57 3.22 7.10 16.11
C ARG A 57 4.32 8.06 16.61
N GLY A 58 5.42 8.20 15.89
CA GLY A 58 6.59 8.98 16.31
C GLY A 58 7.84 8.67 15.50
N PRO A 59 8.92 9.45 15.68
CA PRO A 59 10.13 9.38 14.87
C PRO A 59 10.82 8.02 14.95
N LYS A 60 11.41 7.58 13.84
CA LYS A 60 12.14 6.31 13.73
C LYS A 60 13.63 6.57 13.47
N ARG A 61 14.50 5.81 14.15
CA ARG A 61 15.96 5.88 13.92
C ARG A 61 16.41 5.03 12.73
N VAL A 62 15.59 4.04 12.35
CA VAL A 62 15.85 3.06 11.30
C VAL A 62 14.65 3.03 10.38
N LEU A 63 14.91 3.03 9.08
CA LEU A 63 13.91 2.83 8.03
C LEU A 63 14.34 1.62 7.19
N PHE A 64 13.49 0.60 7.14
CA PHE A 64 13.63 -0.49 6.18
C PHE A 64 12.97 -0.07 4.87
N LEU A 65 13.71 -0.17 3.77
CA LEU A 65 13.25 0.29 2.46
C LEU A 65 13.38 -0.85 1.44
N GLY A 66 12.24 -1.30 0.93
CA GLY A 66 12.18 -2.22 -0.21
C GLY A 66 12.23 -1.49 -1.55
N MET A 67 12.16 -2.23 -2.65
CA MET A 67 12.13 -1.63 -4.00
C MET A 67 10.71 -1.19 -4.40
N ASN A 68 9.77 -2.14 -4.48
CA ASN A 68 8.40 -1.93 -4.95
C ASN A 68 7.49 -3.09 -4.50
N PRO A 69 6.16 -2.93 -4.58
CA PRO A 69 5.21 -3.97 -4.20
C PRO A 69 5.40 -5.29 -4.96
N GLY A 70 5.44 -6.40 -4.23
CA GLY A 70 5.25 -7.75 -4.77
C GLY A 70 3.77 -8.07 -5.03
N PRO A 71 3.48 -9.04 -5.93
CA PRO A 71 2.12 -9.31 -6.40
C PRO A 71 1.22 -9.99 -5.36
N PHE A 72 1.76 -10.60 -4.30
CA PHE A 72 0.99 -11.37 -3.30
C PHE A 72 1.03 -10.77 -1.89
N GLY A 73 1.81 -9.71 -1.68
CA GLY A 73 1.94 -8.98 -0.43
C GLY A 73 1.37 -7.58 -0.59
N MET A 74 2.22 -6.56 -0.76
CA MET A 74 1.76 -5.16 -0.76
C MET A 74 0.72 -4.85 -1.87
N ALA A 75 0.79 -5.50 -3.05
CA ALA A 75 -0.23 -5.33 -4.08
C ALA A 75 -1.60 -5.93 -3.70
N GLN A 76 -1.66 -6.75 -2.64
CA GLN A 76 -2.91 -7.29 -2.10
C GLN A 76 -3.34 -6.52 -0.85
N THR A 77 -2.39 -6.06 -0.03
CA THR A 77 -2.67 -5.63 1.34
C THR A 77 -2.46 -4.13 1.58
N GLY A 78 -1.75 -3.44 0.69
CA GLY A 78 -1.31 -2.06 0.93
C GLY A 78 -0.18 -1.92 1.94
N VAL A 79 0.29 -3.01 2.56
CA VAL A 79 1.35 -2.99 3.58
C VAL A 79 2.71 -3.39 2.97
N PRO A 80 3.80 -2.64 3.20
CA PRO A 80 5.15 -3.04 2.74
C PRO A 80 5.54 -4.42 3.26
N PHE A 81 6.09 -5.28 2.40
CA PHE A 81 6.36 -6.70 2.71
C PHE A 81 5.14 -7.44 3.29
N GLY A 82 3.93 -7.00 2.90
CA GLY A 82 2.70 -7.35 3.58
C GLY A 82 2.09 -8.67 3.13
N GLU A 83 2.73 -9.80 3.43
CA GLU A 83 2.10 -11.12 3.29
C GLU A 83 0.78 -11.15 4.08
N VAL A 84 -0.27 -11.68 3.45
CA VAL A 84 -1.66 -11.50 3.87
C VAL A 84 -1.93 -12.03 5.27
N TRP A 85 -1.40 -13.21 5.61
CA TRP A 85 -1.60 -13.80 6.93
C TRP A 85 -0.93 -12.94 8.01
N HIS A 86 0.32 -12.50 7.82
CA HIS A 86 1.00 -11.63 8.78
C HIS A 86 0.32 -10.28 8.93
N VAL A 87 -0.15 -9.69 7.84
CA VAL A 87 -0.88 -8.40 7.88
C VAL A 87 -2.16 -8.54 8.71
N ARG A 88 -2.93 -9.60 8.49
CA ARG A 88 -4.22 -9.80 9.16
C ARG A 88 -4.10 -10.32 10.59
N GLU A 89 -3.24 -11.32 10.81
CA GLU A 89 -3.17 -12.05 12.08
C GLU A 89 -2.12 -11.50 13.04
N TRP A 90 -1.03 -10.92 12.54
CA TRP A 90 0.04 -10.40 13.38
C TRP A 90 -0.02 -8.87 13.50
N LEU A 91 -0.01 -8.16 12.38
CA LEU A 91 -0.12 -6.69 12.36
C LEU A 91 -1.54 -6.20 12.70
N ARG A 92 -2.55 -7.07 12.59
CA ARG A 92 -3.96 -6.75 12.86
C ARG A 92 -4.45 -5.53 12.08
N VAL A 93 -3.96 -5.41 10.85
CA VAL A 93 -4.37 -4.35 9.92
C VAL A 93 -5.67 -4.74 9.23
N THR A 94 -6.56 -3.77 9.09
CA THR A 94 -7.91 -3.93 8.55
C THR A 94 -8.24 -2.80 7.59
N GLY A 95 -9.17 -3.05 6.67
CA GLY A 95 -9.62 -2.06 5.68
C GLY A 95 -10.10 -2.72 4.39
N GLY A 96 -10.85 -1.97 3.60
CA GLY A 96 -11.29 -2.37 2.28
C GLY A 96 -10.16 -2.34 1.25
N VAL A 97 -10.15 -3.32 0.36
CA VAL A 97 -9.29 -3.35 -0.82
C VAL A 97 -10.18 -3.44 -2.05
N THR A 98 -10.08 -2.43 -2.92
CA THR A 98 -10.80 -2.38 -4.21
C THR A 98 -9.91 -2.91 -5.34
N LYS A 99 -10.36 -2.79 -6.59
CA LYS A 99 -9.64 -3.27 -7.76
C LYS A 99 -8.87 -2.13 -8.45
N PRO A 100 -7.70 -2.40 -9.05
CA PRO A 100 -7.09 -1.45 -9.96
C PRO A 100 -7.98 -1.25 -11.21
N PRO A 101 -7.87 -0.12 -11.93
CA PRO A 101 -8.70 0.16 -13.11
C PRO A 101 -8.56 -0.88 -14.24
N ALA A 102 -7.38 -1.48 -14.39
CA ALA A 102 -7.10 -2.54 -15.35
C ALA A 102 -6.32 -3.67 -14.67
N GLU A 103 -6.91 -4.85 -14.65
CA GLU A 103 -6.38 -6.02 -13.93
C GLU A 103 -5.97 -7.11 -14.92
N HIS A 104 -4.72 -7.55 -14.86
CA HIS A 104 -4.25 -8.69 -15.63
C HIS A 104 -4.85 -9.98 -15.04
N PRO A 105 -5.43 -10.89 -15.86
CA PRO A 105 -6.08 -12.11 -15.37
C PRO A 105 -5.21 -12.99 -14.48
N GLU A 106 -3.91 -13.07 -14.76
CA GLU A 106 -2.96 -13.86 -13.96
C GLU A 106 -2.41 -13.14 -12.71
N ARG A 107 -2.76 -11.87 -12.50
CA ARG A 107 -2.33 -11.07 -11.34
C ARG A 107 -3.53 -10.38 -10.69
N PRO A 108 -4.51 -11.16 -10.18
CA PRO A 108 -5.66 -10.56 -9.57
C PRO A 108 -5.37 -9.97 -8.18
N VAL A 109 -6.00 -8.86 -7.84
CA VAL A 109 -6.07 -8.26 -6.51
C VAL A 109 -7.26 -8.85 -5.77
N LEU A 110 -7.01 -9.74 -4.80
CA LEU A 110 -8.00 -10.41 -3.97
C LEU A 110 -8.05 -9.81 -2.54
N GLY A 111 -7.25 -8.78 -2.28
CA GLY A 111 -7.22 -8.10 -0.99
C GLY A 111 -6.70 -8.98 0.15
N LEU A 112 -7.18 -8.71 1.36
CA LEU A 112 -6.89 -9.49 2.58
C LEU A 112 -7.49 -10.92 2.56
N SER A 113 -8.17 -11.30 1.47
CA SER A 113 -8.68 -12.65 1.21
C SER A 113 -7.77 -13.47 0.28
N CYS A 114 -6.67 -12.89 -0.23
CA CYS A 114 -5.71 -13.60 -1.05
C CYS A 114 -5.12 -14.80 -0.28
N ARG A 115 -5.11 -15.98 -0.90
CA ARG A 115 -4.61 -17.24 -0.29
C ARG A 115 -3.17 -17.58 -0.69
N ARG A 116 -2.57 -16.80 -1.59
CA ARG A 116 -1.19 -16.99 -2.02
C ARG A 116 -0.28 -16.28 -1.04
N ALA A 117 0.71 -17.00 -0.51
CA ALA A 117 1.73 -16.42 0.32
C ALA A 117 2.81 -15.74 -0.54
N GLU A 118 3.29 -14.59 -0.08
CA GLU A 118 4.55 -14.01 -0.55
C GLU A 118 5.70 -14.57 0.31
N VAL A 119 6.78 -15.03 -0.33
CA VAL A 119 7.93 -15.68 0.34
C VAL A 119 9.02 -14.67 0.70
N SER A 120 9.03 -13.51 0.03
CA SER A 120 10.01 -12.43 0.16
C SER A 120 10.10 -11.84 1.57
#